data_AF-A0A7C7E7M0-F1
#
_entry.id   AF-A0A7C7E7M0-F1
#
_cell.length_a   1.000
_cell.length_b   1.000
_cell.length_c   1.000
_cell.angle_alpha   90.00
_cell.angle_beta   90.00
_cell.angle_gamma   90.00
#
_symmetry.space_group_name_H-M   'P 1'
#
loop_
_entity.id
_entity.type
_entity.pdbx_description
1 polymer ?
#
loop_
_entity_poly.entity_id
_entity_poly.type
_entity_poly.pdbx_seq_one_letter_code
_entity_poly.pdbx_strand_id
1 'polypeptide(L)'
;MEWYKASIESTASQLSVDLNKGLASEEAEKRLEQHGRNELQEKEKESLLAKIINQLKDFLVLILIGASIVSAFVGEVTDSIVIIAIVVINAILGIVQEGKAEKALEALKKMSSPTARVIRDGHVTTVPASVLVPGDIILLEAGDIIPADVRLIESYNLKIEEASLTGESVPVEKNAYICFDEDVSIGDRKNMGYMSTTVTYGRGRGIVIGTGSNTEIGKIAIAIEEIKDESTPLQQKLDQLGKWLGSACLFICLLVFIIGVMRGQNILEMFMVAISLAVAAIPEGL
;
A
#
# COMPACT_ATOMS: atom_id res chain seq x y z
N MET A 1 -10.91 12.44 19.43
CA MET A 1 -10.85 13.42 20.54
C MET A 1 -9.88 14.51 20.17
N GLU A 2 -10.15 15.75 20.59
CA GLU A 2 -9.36 16.91 20.20
C GLU A 2 -8.23 17.18 21.19
N TRP A 3 -7.13 16.42 21.07
CA TRP A 3 -5.98 16.50 21.98
C TRP A 3 -5.34 17.88 22.04
N TYR A 4 -5.46 18.68 20.97
CA TYR A 4 -4.96 20.06 20.94
C TYR A 4 -5.71 21.00 21.89
N LYS A 5 -6.95 20.68 22.28
CA LYS A 5 -7.71 21.46 23.29
C LYS A 5 -7.46 20.98 24.72
N ALA A 6 -6.97 19.76 24.89
CA ALA A 6 -6.71 19.21 26.21
C ALA A 6 -5.45 19.83 26.85
N SER A 7 -5.53 20.07 28.17
CA SER A 7 -4.35 20.42 28.96
C SER A 7 -3.38 19.22 29.05
N ILE A 8 -2.14 19.50 29.46
CA ILE A 8 -1.12 18.47 29.64
C ILE A 8 -1.57 17.45 30.71
N GLU A 9 -2.13 17.93 31.81
CA GLU A 9 -2.61 17.12 32.93
C GLU A 9 -3.81 16.27 32.52
N SER A 10 -4.75 16.85 31.77
CA SER A 10 -5.92 16.13 31.23
C SER A 10 -5.48 15.02 30.29
N THR A 11 -4.53 15.31 29.39
CA THR A 11 -3.97 14.33 28.46
C THR A 11 -3.28 13.17 29.19
N ALA A 12 -2.44 13.49 30.19
CA ALA A 12 -1.74 12.51 31.00
C ALA A 12 -2.70 11.65 31.83
N SER A 13 -3.71 12.27 32.45
CA SER A 13 -4.74 11.57 33.22
C SER A 13 -5.57 10.64 32.34
N GLN A 14 -5.89 11.07 31.13
CA GLN A 14 -6.72 10.28 30.23
C GLN A 14 -5.98 9.08 29.63
N LEU A 15 -4.69 9.23 29.37
CA LEU A 15 -3.83 8.14 28.91
C LEU A 15 -3.22 7.33 30.07
N SER A 16 -3.54 7.68 31.32
CA SER A 16 -2.98 7.06 32.54
C SER A 16 -1.45 7.01 32.52
N VAL A 17 -0.81 8.14 32.24
CA VAL A 17 0.65 8.29 32.11
C VAL A 17 1.20 9.19 33.22
N ASP A 18 2.32 8.79 33.82
CA ASP A 18 3.10 9.66 34.70
C ASP A 18 4.03 10.55 33.86
N LEU A 19 3.92 11.88 34.00
CA LEU A 19 4.71 12.83 33.21
C LEU A 19 6.22 12.73 33.43
N ASN A 20 6.68 12.21 34.56
CA ASN A 20 8.11 12.06 34.86
C ASN A 20 8.60 10.66 34.57
N LYS A 21 7.79 9.65 34.88
CA LYS A 21 8.17 8.24 34.74
C LYS A 21 7.82 7.63 33.38
N GLY A 22 6.93 8.26 32.63
CA GLY A 22 6.34 7.68 31.43
C GLY A 22 5.50 6.45 31.75
N LEU A 23 5.37 5.55 30.77
CA LEU A 23 4.67 4.28 30.93
C LEU A 23 5.56 3.22 31.60
N ALA A 24 4.93 2.27 32.29
CA ALA A 24 5.60 1.03 32.67
C ALA A 24 5.82 0.16 31.42
N SER A 25 6.95 -0.53 31.31
CA SER A 25 7.23 -1.38 30.13
C SER A 25 6.14 -2.44 29.88
N GLU A 26 5.60 -3.02 30.96
CA GLU A 26 4.54 -4.04 30.89
C GLU A 26 3.19 -3.46 30.41
N GLU A 27 2.90 -2.20 30.73
CA GLU A 27 1.72 -1.49 30.23
C GLU A 27 1.89 -1.13 28.75
N ALA A 28 3.09 -0.75 28.34
CA ALA A 28 3.39 -0.49 26.93
C ALA A 28 3.21 -1.74 26.07
N GLU A 29 3.62 -2.91 26.54
CA GLU A 29 3.39 -4.19 25.84
C GLU A 29 1.90 -4.52 25.74
N LYS A 30 1.12 -4.37 26.82
CA LYS A 30 -0.34 -4.58 26.78
C LYS A 30 -1.03 -3.64 25.79
N ARG A 31 -0.63 -2.37 25.73
CA ARG A 31 -1.16 -1.41 24.75
C ARG A 31 -0.75 -1.76 23.33
N LEU A 32 0.44 -2.33 23.14
CA LEU A 32 0.89 -2.75 21.82
C LEU A 32 0.03 -3.91 21.30
N GLU A 33 -0.38 -4.83 22.16
CA GLU A 33 -1.33 -5.90 21.81
C GLU A 33 -2.72 -5.36 21.48
N GLN A 34 -3.17 -4.31 22.18
CA GLN A 34 -4.51 -3.72 21.99
C GLN A 34 -4.62 -2.78 20.79
N HIS A 35 -3.63 -1.91 20.60
CA HIS A 35 -3.62 -0.88 19.56
C HIS A 35 -2.90 -1.31 18.29
N GLY A 36 -2.10 -2.37 18.35
CA GLY A 36 -1.22 -2.78 17.25
C GLY A 36 0.03 -1.91 17.13
N ARG A 37 0.86 -2.26 16.16
CA ARG A 37 2.14 -1.59 15.88
C ARG A 37 1.90 -0.19 15.33
N ASN A 38 2.81 0.73 15.62
CA ASN A 38 2.87 2.06 15.01
C ASN A 38 3.42 1.95 13.58
N GLU A 39 2.64 1.32 12.72
CA GLU A 39 2.90 1.12 11.31
C GLU A 39 1.60 1.48 10.56
N LEU A 40 1.73 2.12 9.40
CA LEU A 40 0.59 2.31 8.52
C LEU A 40 0.15 0.93 8.03
N GLN A 41 -1.14 0.63 8.10
CA GLN A 41 -1.65 -0.65 7.58
C GLN A 41 -1.26 -0.74 6.10
N GLU A 42 -0.45 -1.73 5.76
CA GLU A 42 -0.23 -2.08 4.36
C GLU A 42 -1.50 -2.76 3.84
N LYS A 43 -1.96 -2.39 2.64
CA LYS A 43 -3.01 -3.14 1.93
C LYS A 43 -2.74 -4.64 2.07
N GLU A 44 -3.79 -5.41 2.37
CA GLU A 44 -3.70 -6.86 2.29
C GLU A 44 -3.18 -7.22 0.90
N LYS A 45 -1.96 -7.77 0.84
CA LYS A 45 -1.38 -8.21 -0.43
C LYS A 45 -2.38 -9.16 -1.08
N GLU A 46 -2.65 -8.97 -2.37
CA GLU A 46 -3.52 -9.90 -3.09
C GLU A 46 -2.99 -11.32 -2.87
N SER A 47 -3.87 -12.20 -2.38
CA SER A 47 -3.49 -13.59 -2.18
C SER A 47 -3.02 -14.20 -3.50
N LEU A 48 -2.10 -15.17 -3.44
CA LEU A 48 -1.63 -15.85 -4.65
C LEU A 48 -2.79 -16.42 -5.49
N LEU A 49 -3.86 -16.87 -4.84
CA LEU A 49 -5.08 -17.33 -5.50
C LEU A 49 -5.83 -16.18 -6.20
N ALA A 50 -5.94 -15.02 -5.55
CA ALA A 50 -6.55 -13.83 -6.17
C ALA A 50 -5.76 -13.40 -7.41
N LYS A 51 -4.43 -13.37 -7.33
CA LYS A 51 -3.55 -13.06 -8.48
C LYS A 51 -3.74 -14.03 -9.64
N ILE A 52 -3.78 -15.34 -9.36
CA ILE A 52 -4.04 -16.37 -10.38
C ILE A 52 -5.43 -16.18 -11.00
N ILE A 53 -6.47 -15.97 -10.20
CA ILE A 53 -7.84 -15.76 -10.70
C ILE A 53 -7.90 -14.49 -11.56
N ASN A 54 -7.24 -13.41 -11.16
CA ASN A 54 -7.18 -12.18 -11.94
C ASN A 54 -6.49 -12.40 -13.29
N GLN A 55 -5.41 -13.18 -13.32
CA GLN A 55 -4.74 -13.53 -14.57
C GLN A 55 -5.58 -14.43 -15.49
N LEU A 56 -6.42 -15.32 -14.93
CA LEU A 56 -7.37 -16.13 -15.70
C LEU A 56 -8.57 -15.32 -16.25
N LYS A 57 -8.85 -14.14 -15.70
CA LYS A 57 -9.89 -13.23 -16.21
C LYS A 57 -9.42 -12.39 -17.40
N ASP A 58 -8.12 -12.39 -17.70
CA ASP A 58 -7.59 -11.67 -18.84
C ASP A 58 -8.24 -12.17 -20.14
N PHE A 59 -8.64 -11.23 -21.00
CA PHE A 59 -9.38 -11.54 -22.21
C PHE A 59 -8.60 -12.44 -23.18
N LEU A 60 -7.28 -12.23 -23.31
CA LEU A 60 -6.43 -13.04 -24.18
C LEU A 60 -6.23 -14.43 -23.58
N VAL A 61 -6.05 -14.52 -22.26
CA VAL A 61 -5.95 -15.82 -21.56
C VAL A 61 -7.24 -16.62 -21.71
N LEU A 62 -8.41 -15.99 -21.61
CA LEU A 62 -9.70 -16.66 -21.83
C LEU A 62 -9.84 -17.19 -23.26
N ILE A 63 -9.34 -16.46 -24.27
CA ILE A 63 -9.32 -16.93 -25.66
C ILE A 63 -8.44 -18.19 -25.78
N LEU A 64 -7.24 -18.18 -25.19
CA LEU A 64 -6.32 -19.32 -25.22
C LEU A 64 -6.90 -20.54 -24.50
N ILE A 65 -7.53 -20.34 -23.34
CA ILE A 65 -8.22 -21.41 -22.61
C ILE A 65 -9.35 -21.97 -23.48
N GLY A 66 -10.16 -21.11 -24.10
CA GLY A 66 -11.20 -21.53 -25.03
C GLY A 66 -10.66 -22.34 -26.22
N ALA A 67 -9.58 -21.86 -26.85
CA ALA A 67 -8.91 -22.55 -27.96
C ALA A 67 -8.36 -23.92 -27.53
N SER A 68 -7.78 -24.02 -26.33
CA SER A 68 -7.27 -25.29 -25.79
C SER A 68 -8.36 -26.33 -25.57
N ILE A 69 -9.52 -25.93 -24.99
CA ILE A 69 -10.66 -26.82 -24.75
C ILE A 69 -11.19 -27.33 -26.09
N VAL A 70 -11.34 -26.42 -27.05
CA VAL A 70 -11.83 -26.72 -28.38
C VAL A 70 -10.88 -27.69 -29.12
N SER A 71 -9.57 -27.44 -29.08
CA SER A 71 -8.56 -28.33 -29.66
C SER A 71 -8.58 -29.73 -29.04
N ALA A 72 -8.78 -29.85 -27.73
CA ALA A 72 -8.92 -31.14 -27.05
C ALA A 72 -10.14 -31.93 -27.53
N PHE A 73 -11.29 -31.27 -27.75
CA PHE A 73 -12.51 -31.92 -28.26
C PHE A 73 -12.37 -32.45 -29.69
N VAL A 74 -11.51 -31.82 -30.50
CA VAL A 74 -11.25 -32.21 -31.89
C VAL A 74 -10.31 -33.42 -31.99
N GLY A 75 -9.68 -33.83 -30.88
CA GLY A 75 -8.73 -34.93 -30.81
C GLY A 75 -7.27 -34.50 -30.95
N GLU A 76 -7.03 -33.20 -31.01
CA GLU A 76 -5.71 -32.57 -31.16
C GLU A 76 -5.10 -32.28 -29.78
N VAL A 77 -4.88 -33.36 -29.04
CA VAL A 77 -4.43 -33.30 -27.64
C VAL A 77 -3.05 -32.62 -27.52
N THR A 78 -2.18 -32.78 -28.53
CA THR A 78 -0.86 -32.15 -28.54
C THR A 78 -0.94 -30.63 -28.54
N ASP A 79 -1.74 -30.03 -29.42
CA ASP A 79 -1.89 -28.58 -29.55
C ASP A 79 -2.54 -27.99 -28.29
N SER A 80 -3.57 -28.66 -27.76
CA SER A 80 -4.20 -28.29 -26.49
C SER A 80 -3.20 -28.27 -25.32
N ILE A 81 -2.35 -29.29 -25.21
CA ILE A 81 -1.30 -29.36 -24.17
C ILE A 81 -0.30 -28.22 -24.32
N VAL A 82 0.13 -27.90 -25.54
CA VAL A 82 1.09 -26.80 -25.79
C VAL A 82 0.50 -25.45 -25.37
N ILE A 83 -0.75 -25.17 -25.73
CA ILE A 83 -1.44 -23.91 -25.37
C ILE A 83 -1.57 -23.80 -23.84
N ILE A 84 -1.99 -24.87 -23.16
CA ILE A 84 -2.09 -24.88 -21.69
C ILE A 84 -0.72 -24.66 -21.05
N ALA A 85 0.34 -25.30 -21.57
CA ALA A 85 1.69 -25.12 -21.05
C ALA A 85 2.16 -23.66 -21.16
N ILE A 86 1.88 -22.99 -22.27
CA ILE A 86 2.17 -21.57 -22.48
C ILE A 86 1.45 -20.70 -21.44
N VAL A 87 0.14 -20.90 -21.27
CA VAL A 87 -0.66 -20.14 -20.29
C VAL A 87 -0.10 -20.31 -18.87
N VAL A 88 0.26 -21.55 -18.49
CA VAL A 88 0.83 -21.85 -17.17
C VAL A 88 2.21 -21.19 -17.01
N ILE A 89 3.08 -21.25 -18.02
CA ILE A 89 4.40 -20.62 -17.98
C ILE A 89 4.26 -19.10 -17.83
N ASN A 90 3.39 -18.46 -18.61
CA ASN A 90 3.16 -17.02 -18.52
C ASN A 90 2.57 -16.60 -17.17
N ALA A 91 1.67 -17.39 -16.60
CA ALA A 91 1.14 -17.16 -15.25
C ALA A 91 2.24 -17.24 -14.18
N ILE A 92 3.10 -18.27 -14.24
CA ILE A 92 4.23 -18.42 -13.31
C ILE A 92 5.21 -17.25 -13.47
N LEU A 93 5.57 -16.90 -14.70
CA LEU A 93 6.47 -15.78 -14.98
C LEU A 93 5.89 -14.46 -14.47
N GLY A 94 4.60 -14.19 -14.68
CA GLY A 94 3.91 -13.01 -14.17
C GLY A 94 3.99 -12.91 -12.64
N ILE A 95 3.59 -13.98 -11.94
CA ILE A 95 3.61 -14.03 -10.46
C ILE A 95 5.04 -13.85 -9.91
N VAL A 96 6.04 -14.47 -10.54
CA VAL A 96 7.44 -14.34 -10.10
C VAL A 96 7.99 -12.93 -10.35
N GLN A 97 7.66 -12.31 -11.49
CA GLN A 97 8.12 -10.96 -11.81
C GLN A 97 7.50 -9.92 -10.86
N GLU A 98 6.20 -10.02 -10.62
CA GLU A 98 5.49 -9.14 -9.70
C GLU A 98 5.99 -9.32 -8.25
N GLY A 99 6.14 -10.56 -7.79
CA GLY A 99 6.65 -10.85 -6.46
C GLY A 99 8.09 -10.40 -6.22
N LYS A 100 8.93 -10.31 -7.26
CA LYS A 100 10.29 -9.75 -7.16
C LYS A 100 10.26 -8.24 -6.96
N ALA A 101 9.38 -7.52 -7.67
CA ALA A 101 9.22 -6.08 -7.53
C ALA A 101 8.71 -5.71 -6.13
N GLU A 102 7.69 -6.43 -5.63
CA GLU A 102 7.16 -6.24 -4.27
C GLU A 102 8.23 -6.47 -3.19
N LYS A 103 9.02 -7.54 -3.29
CA LYS A 103 10.08 -7.85 -2.31
C LYS A 103 11.18 -6.79 -2.29
N ALA A 104 11.54 -6.22 -3.44
CA ALA A 104 12.53 -5.14 -3.49
C ALA A 104 12.02 -3.89 -2.76
N LEU A 105 10.73 -3.57 -2.93
CA LEU A 105 10.09 -2.45 -2.23
C LEU A 105 10.03 -2.69 -0.71
N GLU A 106 9.69 -3.91 -0.28
CA GLU A 106 9.61 -4.27 1.15
C GLU A 106 10.99 -4.22 1.82
N ALA A 107 12.05 -4.68 1.14
CA ALA A 107 13.41 -4.63 1.64
C ALA A 107 13.89 -3.18 1.85
N LEU A 108 13.56 -2.28 0.91
CA LEU A 108 13.85 -0.84 1.04
C LEU A 108 13.14 -0.24 2.26
N LYS A 109 11.87 -0.58 2.51
CA LYS A 109 11.13 -0.11 3.70
C LYS A 109 11.79 -0.54 5.02
N LYS A 110 12.21 -1.81 5.13
CA LYS A 110 12.83 -2.35 6.36
C LYS A 110 14.17 -1.70 6.71
N MET A 111 14.91 -1.20 5.72
CA MET A 111 16.21 -0.54 5.94
C MET A 111 16.11 0.88 6.52
N SER A 112 14.91 1.48 6.55
CA SER A 112 14.69 2.86 6.98
C SER A 112 13.86 2.99 8.26
N SER A 113 13.62 1.89 9.00
CA SER A 113 12.72 1.93 10.16
C SER A 113 13.27 2.88 11.25
N PRO A 114 12.56 3.98 11.57
CA PRO A 114 13.03 4.95 12.55
C PRO A 114 13.02 4.35 13.96
N THR A 115 13.90 4.86 14.82
CA THR A 115 13.89 4.61 16.26
C THR A 115 13.38 5.85 16.99
N ALA A 116 12.90 5.67 18.21
CA ALA A 116 12.39 6.73 19.06
C ALA A 116 13.00 6.62 20.47
N ARG A 117 13.35 7.77 21.06
CA ARG A 117 13.73 7.85 22.47
C ARG A 117 12.48 8.06 23.29
N VAL A 118 12.19 7.13 24.19
CA VAL A 118 11.02 7.14 25.07
C VAL A 118 11.43 7.17 26.53
N ILE A 119 10.57 7.69 27.39
CA ILE A 119 10.65 7.53 28.84
C ILE A 119 9.73 6.39 29.23
N ARG A 120 10.32 5.30 29.74
CA ARG A 120 9.59 4.16 30.31
C ARG A 120 10.25 3.77 31.63
N ASP A 121 9.45 3.43 32.63
CA ASP A 121 9.92 3.10 33.98
C ASP A 121 10.85 4.17 34.60
N GLY A 122 10.68 5.45 34.23
CA GLY A 122 11.51 6.57 34.66
C GLY A 122 12.88 6.69 34.00
N HIS A 123 13.17 5.88 32.99
CA HIS A 123 14.44 5.87 32.29
C HIS A 123 14.25 6.18 30.80
N VAL A 124 15.22 6.88 30.22
CA VAL A 124 15.26 7.11 28.77
C VAL A 124 15.76 5.83 28.10
N THR A 125 14.96 5.27 27.20
CA THR A 125 15.29 4.09 26.41
C THR A 125 15.03 4.35 24.94
N THR A 126 15.81 3.73 24.07
CA THR A 126 15.61 3.80 22.62
C THR A 126 14.86 2.56 22.17
N VAL A 127 13.70 2.74 21.57
CA VAL A 127 12.86 1.66 21.05
C VAL A 127 12.62 1.85 19.55
N PRO A 128 12.34 0.77 18.80
CA PRO A 128 11.83 0.91 17.44
C PRO A 128 10.56 1.78 17.42
N ALA A 129 10.43 2.69 16.45
CA ALA A 129 9.24 3.54 16.36
C ALA A 129 7.96 2.72 16.18
N SER A 130 8.05 1.51 15.61
CA SER A 130 6.95 0.58 15.39
C SER A 130 6.33 0.00 16.67
N VAL A 131 7.02 0.07 17.81
CA VAL A 131 6.49 -0.40 19.11
C VAL A 131 6.03 0.74 20.01
N LEU A 132 5.92 1.96 19.46
CA LEU A 132 5.29 3.07 20.16
C LEU A 132 3.80 2.84 20.32
N VAL A 133 3.28 3.25 21.47
CA VAL A 133 1.86 3.13 21.80
C VAL A 133 1.30 4.45 22.34
N PRO A 134 -0.02 4.68 22.24
CA PRO A 134 -0.64 5.83 22.88
C PRO A 134 -0.29 5.88 24.38
N GLY A 135 0.21 7.03 24.81
CA GLY A 135 0.69 7.29 26.17
C GLY A 135 2.21 7.23 26.35
N ASP A 136 2.98 6.72 25.39
CA ASP A 136 4.44 6.83 25.46
C ASP A 136 4.87 8.31 25.53
N ILE A 137 5.85 8.64 26.37
CA ILE A 137 6.48 9.96 26.35
C ILE A 137 7.72 9.87 25.49
N ILE A 138 7.73 10.56 24.36
CA ILE A 138 8.91 10.66 23.49
C ILE A 138 9.71 11.93 23.77
N LEU A 139 11.03 11.84 23.58
CA LEU A 139 11.94 12.98 23.59
C LEU A 139 12.25 13.39 22.15
N LEU A 140 12.21 14.70 21.90
CA LEU A 140 12.40 15.30 20.59
C LEU A 140 13.62 16.22 20.63
N GLU A 141 14.54 16.07 19.68
CA GLU A 141 15.68 16.95 19.45
C GLU A 141 15.81 17.32 17.97
N ALA A 142 16.55 18.38 17.68
CA ALA A 142 16.83 18.80 16.32
C ALA A 142 17.48 17.66 15.49
N GLY A 143 16.89 17.39 14.33
CA GLY A 143 17.26 16.27 13.45
C GLY A 143 16.37 15.05 13.60
N ASP A 144 15.57 14.96 14.68
CA ASP A 144 14.64 13.84 14.88
C ASP A 144 13.44 13.97 13.93
N ILE A 145 13.05 12.83 13.34
CA ILE A 145 11.74 12.67 12.69
C ILE A 145 10.73 12.27 13.76
N ILE A 146 9.59 12.96 13.81
CA ILE A 146 8.56 12.66 14.78
C ILE A 146 7.90 11.30 14.42
N PRO A 147 7.98 10.29 15.31
CA PRO A 147 7.63 8.92 14.97
C PRO A 147 6.12 8.61 15.07
N ALA A 148 5.34 9.47 15.72
CA ALA A 148 3.90 9.32 15.98
C ALA A 148 3.29 10.70 16.28
N ASP A 149 1.97 10.83 16.23
CA ASP A 149 1.33 12.08 16.62
C ASP A 149 1.43 12.28 18.13
N VAL A 150 1.81 13.49 18.55
CA VAL A 150 2.08 13.80 19.95
C VAL A 150 1.43 15.10 20.41
N ARG A 151 0.95 15.09 21.65
CA ARG A 151 0.66 16.30 22.41
C ARG A 151 1.94 16.72 23.14
N LEU A 152 2.48 17.88 22.80
CA LEU A 152 3.70 18.39 23.41
C LEU A 152 3.46 18.71 24.88
N ILE A 153 4.37 18.31 25.75
CA ILE A 153 4.33 18.59 27.20
C ILE A 153 5.47 19.52 27.62
N GLU A 154 6.56 19.56 26.84
CA GLU A 154 7.65 20.52 27.00
C GLU A 154 8.16 20.96 25.64
N SER A 155 8.54 22.23 25.54
CA SER A 155 9.11 22.82 24.33
C SER A 155 10.13 23.89 24.69
N TYR A 156 11.37 23.74 24.19
CA TYR A 156 12.46 24.70 24.36
C TYR A 156 12.95 25.14 22.99
N ASN A 157 12.52 26.33 22.54
CA ASN A 157 12.74 26.85 21.18
C ASN A 157 12.42 25.83 20.08
N LEU A 158 11.41 24.98 20.31
CA LEU A 158 11.10 23.86 19.44
C LEU A 158 10.51 24.38 18.11
N LYS A 159 11.12 24.00 17.00
CA LYS A 159 10.62 24.28 15.65
C LYS A 159 10.49 22.98 14.87
N ILE A 160 9.35 22.80 14.23
CA ILE A 160 9.03 21.60 13.45
C ILE A 160 8.70 22.02 12.02
N GLU A 161 9.28 21.33 11.05
CA GLU A 161 8.93 21.47 9.64
C GLU A 161 7.79 20.51 9.30
N GLU A 162 6.63 21.07 8.98
CA GLU A 162 5.37 20.35 8.77
C GLU A 162 4.97 20.28 7.30
N ALA A 163 5.93 20.45 6.39
CA ALA A 163 5.71 20.46 4.94
C ALA A 163 5.06 19.17 4.44
N SER A 164 5.40 18.02 5.04
CA SER A 164 4.80 16.72 4.73
C SER A 164 3.27 16.66 4.93
N LEU A 165 2.73 17.52 5.80
CA LEU A 165 1.31 17.52 6.17
C LEU A 165 0.57 18.76 5.68
N THR A 166 1.23 19.91 5.66
CA THR A 166 0.62 21.22 5.35
C THR A 166 1.00 21.75 3.97
N GLY A 167 2.08 21.24 3.37
CA GLY A 167 2.68 21.78 2.14
C GLY A 167 3.50 23.06 2.34
N GLU A 168 3.57 23.60 3.56
CA GLU A 168 4.34 24.81 3.87
C GLU A 168 5.73 24.46 4.40
N SER A 169 6.78 24.99 3.76
CA SER A 169 8.18 24.71 4.12
C SER A 169 8.74 25.59 5.24
N VAL A 170 7.94 26.52 5.78
CA VAL A 170 8.40 27.39 6.87
C VAL A 170 8.24 26.64 8.20
N PRO A 171 9.31 26.43 8.98
CA PRO A 171 9.20 25.75 10.26
C PRO A 171 8.28 26.49 11.24
N VAL A 172 7.38 25.73 11.86
CA VAL A 172 6.41 26.24 12.83
C VAL A 172 7.01 26.21 14.23
N GLU A 173 6.97 27.35 14.92
CA GLU A 173 7.38 27.44 16.32
C GLU A 173 6.29 26.83 17.23
N LYS A 174 6.72 25.89 18.08
CA LYS A 174 5.83 25.12 18.94
C LYS A 174 5.88 25.61 20.37
N ASN A 175 4.73 25.52 21.04
CA ASN A 175 4.57 25.86 22.43
C ASN A 175 3.65 24.84 23.12
N ALA A 176 4.25 24.01 23.98
CA ALA A 176 3.55 22.95 24.69
C ALA A 176 2.44 23.47 25.62
N TYR A 177 2.57 24.69 26.14
CA TYR A 177 1.70 25.25 27.18
C TYR A 177 0.48 25.98 26.62
N ILE A 178 0.40 26.18 25.29
CA ILE A 178 -0.80 26.74 24.67
C ILE A 178 -1.96 25.75 24.80
N CYS A 179 -3.10 26.26 25.22
CA CYS A 179 -4.40 25.58 25.16
C CYS A 179 -5.30 26.38 24.22
N PHE A 180 -6.15 25.66 23.47
CA PHE A 180 -7.06 26.24 22.50
C PHE A 180 -8.50 26.02 22.97
N ASP A 181 -9.29 27.08 22.97
CA ASP A 181 -10.72 27.02 23.30
C ASP A 181 -11.60 26.92 22.03
N GLU A 182 -11.06 27.35 20.89
CA GLU A 182 -11.73 27.36 19.59
C GLU A 182 -11.21 26.24 18.67
N ASP A 183 -11.92 25.98 17.57
CA ASP A 183 -11.48 25.05 16.53
C ASP A 183 -10.30 25.64 15.76
N VAL A 184 -9.21 24.88 15.72
CA VAL A 184 -7.95 25.32 15.10
C VAL A 184 -7.54 24.33 14.02
N SER A 185 -7.08 24.86 12.89
CA SER A 185 -6.58 24.07 11.76
C SER A 185 -5.36 23.24 12.16
N ILE A 186 -5.07 22.17 11.43
CA ILE A 186 -3.95 21.26 11.76
C ILE A 186 -2.61 22.00 11.84
N GLY A 187 -2.33 22.91 10.91
CA GLY A 187 -1.08 23.68 10.87
C GLY A 187 -0.96 24.73 11.98
N ASP A 188 -2.10 25.23 12.49
CA ASP A 188 -2.11 26.24 13.54
C ASP A 188 -2.00 25.65 14.97
N ARG A 189 -2.11 24.33 15.12
CA ARG A 189 -1.99 23.63 16.41
C ARG A 189 -0.54 23.57 16.87
N LYS A 190 -0.08 24.67 17.50
CA LYS A 190 1.30 24.85 18.00
C LYS A 190 1.68 23.96 19.17
N ASN A 191 0.72 23.29 19.79
CA ASN A 191 0.93 22.42 20.95
C ASN A 191 0.97 20.92 20.57
N MET A 192 0.91 20.62 19.27
CA MET A 192 0.99 19.28 18.68
C MET A 192 2.27 19.11 17.86
N GLY A 193 2.73 17.87 17.75
CA GLY A 193 3.69 17.42 16.74
C GLY A 193 3.13 16.22 16.00
N TYR A 194 3.44 16.09 14.71
CA TYR A 194 2.81 15.10 13.83
C TYR A 194 3.81 14.10 13.26
N MET A 195 3.37 12.86 13.03
CA MET A 195 4.18 11.81 12.42
C MET A 195 4.81 12.28 11.09
N SER A 196 6.05 11.85 10.81
CA SER A 196 6.82 12.16 9.60
C SER A 196 7.10 13.66 9.35
N THR A 197 6.95 14.49 10.38
CA THR A 197 7.49 15.86 10.39
C THR A 197 8.86 15.87 11.04
N THR A 198 9.67 16.87 10.72
CA THR A 198 11.08 16.92 11.15
C THR A 198 11.29 18.04 12.16
N VAL A 199 11.95 17.74 13.28
CA VAL A 199 12.36 18.76 14.24
C VAL A 199 13.58 19.49 13.68
N THR A 200 13.44 20.77 13.36
CA THR A 200 14.53 21.57 12.75
C THR A 200 15.39 22.27 13.79
N TYR A 201 14.82 22.60 14.95
CA TYR A 201 15.53 23.29 16.02
C TYR A 201 14.92 23.03 17.40
N GLY A 202 15.75 23.19 18.43
CA GLY A 202 15.33 23.08 19.82
C GLY A 202 15.16 21.64 20.29
N ARG A 203 14.45 21.49 21.41
CA ARG A 203 14.11 20.20 22.00
C ARG A 203 12.75 20.24 22.67
N GLY A 204 12.13 19.10 22.85
CA GLY A 204 10.83 18.98 23.51
C GLY A 204 10.54 17.58 23.99
N ARG A 205 9.38 17.44 24.63
CA ARG A 205 8.81 16.15 25.03
C ARG A 205 7.36 16.14 24.62
N GLY A 206 6.84 14.98 24.25
CA GLY A 206 5.44 14.83 23.88
C GLY A 206 4.89 13.48 24.31
N ILE A 207 3.61 13.47 24.67
CA ILE A 207 2.85 12.23 24.90
C ILE A 207 2.29 11.77 23.56
N VAL A 208 2.53 10.53 23.18
CA VAL A 208 1.96 9.90 21.99
C VAL A 208 0.44 9.81 22.16
N ILE A 209 -0.29 10.42 21.23
CA ILE A 209 -1.77 10.43 21.23
C ILE A 209 -2.38 9.57 20.12
N GLY A 210 -1.60 9.26 19.09
CA GLY A 210 -2.03 8.48 17.93
C GLY A 210 -0.85 7.80 17.27
N THR A 211 -1.06 6.55 16.85
CA THR A 211 -0.06 5.70 16.20
C THR A 211 -0.64 5.08 14.93
N GLY A 212 0.22 4.77 13.96
CA GLY A 212 -0.15 4.13 12.69
C GLY A 212 -1.29 4.86 11.98
N SER A 213 -2.33 4.11 11.65
CA SER A 213 -3.56 4.59 10.99
C SER A 213 -4.32 5.70 11.74
N ASN A 214 -4.11 5.84 13.06
CA ASN A 214 -4.79 6.86 13.87
C ASN A 214 -4.10 8.24 13.86
N THR A 215 -2.91 8.34 13.25
CA THR A 215 -2.21 9.62 13.03
C THR A 215 -2.87 10.44 11.92
N GLU A 216 -2.60 11.76 11.85
CA GLU A 216 -3.11 12.60 10.76
C GLU A 216 -2.60 12.13 9.39
N ILE A 217 -1.32 11.73 9.28
CA ILE A 217 -0.80 11.10 8.06
C ILE A 217 -1.46 9.75 7.80
N GLY A 218 -1.74 8.96 8.84
CA GLY A 218 -2.44 7.68 8.70
C GLY A 218 -3.86 7.84 8.17
N LYS A 219 -4.59 8.86 8.62
CA LYS A 219 -5.91 9.21 8.10
C LYS A 219 -5.84 9.63 6.63
N ILE A 220 -4.82 10.41 6.25
CA ILE A 220 -4.58 10.79 4.85
C ILE A 220 -4.26 9.55 4.01
N ALA A 221 -3.41 8.64 4.51
CA ALA A 221 -3.08 7.40 3.81
C ALA A 221 -4.34 6.55 3.56
N ILE A 222 -5.19 6.36 4.57
CA ILE A 222 -6.47 5.63 4.42
C ILE A 222 -7.39 6.33 3.41
N ALA A 223 -7.50 7.66 3.49
CA ALA A 223 -8.34 8.42 2.56
C ALA A 223 -7.85 8.33 1.11
N ILE A 224 -6.53 8.25 0.89
CA ILE A 224 -5.94 8.00 -0.43
C ILE A 224 -6.18 6.56 -0.87
N GLU A 225 -6.10 5.58 0.04
CA GLU A 225 -6.32 4.17 -0.27
C GLU A 225 -7.77 3.85 -0.65
N GLU A 226 -8.75 4.56 -0.09
CA GLU A 226 -10.16 4.47 -0.50
C GLU A 226 -10.39 4.94 -1.95
N ILE A 227 -9.48 5.72 -2.51
CA ILE A 227 -9.47 6.05 -3.93
C ILE A 227 -9.05 4.78 -4.68
N LYS A 228 -10.03 4.11 -5.30
CA LYS A 228 -9.80 2.91 -6.10
C LYS A 228 -8.67 3.16 -7.10
N ASP A 229 -7.69 2.26 -7.11
CA ASP A 229 -6.67 2.20 -8.16
C ASP A 229 -7.39 1.99 -9.51
N GLU A 230 -7.58 3.07 -10.27
CA GLU A 230 -8.05 2.99 -11.64
C GLU A 230 -6.87 2.58 -12.53
N SER A 231 -7.13 1.70 -13.50
CA SER A 231 -6.14 1.30 -14.49
C SER A 231 -5.59 2.53 -15.21
N THR A 232 -4.26 2.57 -15.38
CA THR A 232 -3.62 3.74 -16.00
C THR A 232 -4.13 3.95 -17.43
N PRO A 233 -4.17 5.20 -17.94
CA PRO A 233 -4.61 5.45 -19.31
C PRO A 233 -3.84 4.62 -20.35
N LEU A 234 -2.56 4.33 -20.11
CA LEU A 234 -1.75 3.47 -20.96
C LEU A 234 -2.21 2.00 -20.90
N GLN A 235 -2.44 1.45 -19.70
CA GLN A 235 -2.99 0.10 -19.55
C GLN A 235 -4.35 -0.03 -20.23
N GLN A 236 -5.25 0.96 -20.07
CA GLN A 236 -6.53 0.95 -20.77
C GLN A 236 -6.38 0.95 -22.29
N LYS A 237 -5.39 1.68 -22.82
CA LYS A 237 -5.09 1.70 -24.26
C LYS A 237 -4.50 0.38 -24.74
N LEU A 238 -3.60 -0.24 -23.97
CA LEU A 238 -3.03 -1.55 -24.27
C LEU A 238 -4.12 -2.64 -24.23
N ASP A 239 -5.00 -2.62 -23.22
CA ASP A 239 -6.15 -3.53 -23.14
C ASP A 239 -7.11 -3.33 -24.33
N GLN A 240 -7.37 -2.09 -24.73
CA GLN A 240 -8.19 -1.78 -25.90
C GLN A 240 -7.53 -2.28 -27.19
N LEU A 241 -6.22 -2.08 -27.36
CA LEU A 241 -5.46 -2.60 -28.50
C LEU A 241 -5.47 -4.13 -28.51
N GLY A 242 -5.25 -4.77 -27.36
CA GLY A 242 -5.30 -6.23 -27.20
C GLY A 242 -6.68 -6.79 -27.55
N LYS A 243 -7.76 -6.16 -27.06
CA LYS A 243 -9.14 -6.54 -27.42
C LYS A 243 -9.43 -6.33 -28.91
N TRP A 244 -8.94 -5.25 -29.50
CA TRP A 244 -9.15 -4.96 -30.93
C TRP A 244 -8.38 -5.95 -31.81
N LEU A 245 -7.09 -6.17 -31.54
CA LEU A 245 -6.25 -7.14 -32.25
C LEU A 245 -6.79 -8.57 -32.07
N GLY A 246 -7.16 -8.95 -30.84
CA GLY A 246 -7.76 -10.24 -30.54
C GLY A 246 -9.07 -10.45 -31.29
N SER A 247 -9.97 -9.46 -31.30
CA SER A 247 -11.24 -9.54 -32.02
C SER A 247 -11.05 -9.57 -33.55
N ALA A 248 -10.12 -8.79 -34.08
CA ALA A 248 -9.78 -8.78 -35.50
C ALA A 248 -9.19 -10.13 -35.95
N CYS A 249 -8.30 -10.71 -35.14
CA CYS A 249 -7.75 -12.04 -35.37
C CYS A 249 -8.86 -13.10 -35.40
N LEU A 250 -9.77 -13.07 -34.42
CA LEU A 250 -10.88 -14.02 -34.31
C LEU A 250 -11.83 -13.91 -35.51
N PHE A 251 -12.07 -12.70 -36.01
CA PHE A 251 -12.84 -12.45 -37.23
C PHE A 251 -12.15 -13.01 -38.49
N ILE A 252 -10.83 -12.84 -38.62
CA ILE A 252 -10.05 -13.41 -39.74
C ILE A 252 -10.08 -14.93 -39.69
N CYS A 253 -9.89 -15.54 -38.51
CA CYS A 253 -9.96 -16.99 -38.32
C CYS A 253 -11.34 -17.53 -38.73
N LEU A 254 -12.42 -16.83 -38.36
CA LEU A 254 -13.78 -17.17 -38.75
C LEU A 254 -13.97 -17.09 -40.29
N LEU A 255 -13.46 -16.05 -40.93
CA LEU A 255 -13.52 -15.91 -42.39
C LEU A 255 -12.78 -17.04 -43.11
N VAL A 256 -11.55 -17.34 -42.67
CA VAL A 256 -10.75 -18.43 -43.25
C VAL A 256 -11.49 -19.76 -43.11
N PHE A 257 -12.05 -20.04 -41.93
CA PHE A 257 -12.87 -21.22 -41.68
C PHE A 257 -14.06 -21.33 -42.65
N ILE A 258 -14.89 -20.28 -42.75
CA ILE A 258 -16.08 -20.27 -43.62
C ILE A 258 -15.67 -20.48 -45.09
N ILE A 259 -14.64 -19.77 -45.57
CA ILE A 259 -14.18 -19.87 -46.96
C ILE A 259 -13.68 -21.28 -47.27
N GLY A 260 -12.92 -21.91 -46.36
CA GLY A 260 -12.42 -23.27 -46.56
C GLY A 260 -13.55 -24.30 -46.61
N VAL A 261 -14.54 -24.18 -45.72
CA VAL A 261 -15.73 -25.05 -45.75
C VAL A 261 -16.52 -24.86 -47.05
N MET A 262 -16.71 -23.61 -47.51
CA MET A 262 -17.35 -23.32 -48.81
C MET A 262 -16.58 -23.89 -50.01
N ARG A 263 -15.25 -24.02 -49.89
CA ARG A 263 -14.40 -24.68 -50.90
C ARG A 263 -14.45 -26.22 -50.85
N GLY A 264 -15.23 -26.79 -49.94
CA GLY A 264 -15.39 -28.24 -49.79
C GLY A 264 -14.27 -28.91 -48.99
N GLN A 265 -13.47 -28.14 -48.25
CA GLN A 265 -12.49 -28.73 -47.33
C GLN A 265 -13.19 -29.34 -46.11
N ASN A 266 -12.52 -30.29 -45.45
CA ASN A 266 -13.08 -30.93 -44.27
C ASN A 266 -13.27 -29.89 -43.15
N ILE A 267 -14.45 -29.92 -42.50
CA ILE A 267 -14.78 -28.99 -41.41
C ILE A 267 -13.76 -29.09 -40.28
N LEU A 268 -13.31 -30.29 -39.93
CA LEU A 268 -12.31 -30.49 -38.87
C LEU A 268 -10.94 -29.92 -39.26
N GLU A 269 -10.49 -30.14 -40.49
CA GLU A 269 -9.22 -29.59 -40.98
C GLU A 269 -9.23 -28.06 -40.99
N MET A 270 -10.32 -27.45 -41.47
CA MET A 270 -10.45 -26.00 -41.49
C MET A 270 -10.54 -25.38 -40.10
N PHE A 271 -11.16 -26.11 -39.17
CA PHE A 271 -11.23 -25.71 -37.78
C PHE A 271 -9.86 -25.72 -37.12
N MET A 272 -9.05 -26.75 -37.39
CA MET A 272 -7.67 -26.83 -36.92
C MET A 272 -6.80 -25.69 -37.45
N VAL A 273 -6.89 -25.38 -38.75
CA VAL A 273 -6.20 -24.23 -39.34
C VAL A 273 -6.59 -22.92 -38.66
N ALA A 274 -7.87 -22.73 -38.33
CA ALA A 274 -8.33 -21.53 -37.64
C ALA A 274 -7.79 -21.41 -36.21
N ILE A 275 -7.70 -22.53 -35.47
CA ILE A 275 -7.12 -22.55 -34.10
C ILE A 275 -5.62 -22.26 -34.15
N SER A 276 -4.86 -22.93 -35.03
CA SER A 276 -3.42 -22.71 -35.17
C SER A 276 -3.11 -21.27 -35.58
N LEU A 277 -3.94 -20.67 -36.45
CA LEU A 277 -3.82 -19.27 -36.85
C LEU A 277 -4.12 -18.31 -35.69
N ALA A 278 -5.14 -18.61 -34.89
CA ALA A 278 -5.51 -17.80 -33.72
C ALA A 278 -4.38 -17.77 -32.69
N VAL A 279 -3.80 -18.93 -32.37
CA VAL A 279 -2.67 -19.04 -31.42
C VAL A 279 -1.43 -18.30 -31.94
N ALA A 280 -1.09 -18.47 -33.22
CA ALA A 280 0.07 -17.82 -33.82
C ALA A 280 -0.02 -16.28 -33.86
N ALA A 281 -1.23 -15.73 -33.78
CA ALA A 281 -1.48 -14.29 -33.91
C ALA A 281 -1.65 -13.57 -32.57
N ILE A 282 -1.76 -14.29 -31.44
CA ILE A 282 -1.85 -13.67 -30.11
C ILE A 282 -0.43 -13.22 -29.70
N PRO A 283 -0.21 -11.92 -29.46
CA PRO A 283 1.10 -11.41 -29.07
C PRO A 283 1.30 -11.69 -27.57
N GLU A 284 1.66 -12.91 -27.22
CA GLU A 284 1.81 -13.36 -25.83
C GLU A 284 3.02 -12.76 -25.09
N GLY A 285 3.87 -12.00 -25.78
CA GLY A 285 5.10 -11.40 -25.24
C GLY A 285 5.12 -9.87 -25.22
N LEU A 286 3.96 -9.22 -25.35
CA LEU A 286 3.82 -7.75 -25.42
C LEU A 286 3.17 -7.18 -24.16
#